data_AF-A0A2E2N1B0-F1
#
_entry.id   AF-A0A2E2N1B0-F1
#
_cell.length_a   1.000
_cell.length_b   1.000
_cell.length_c   1.000
_cell.angle_alpha   90.00
_cell.angle_beta   90.00
_cell.angle_gamma   90.00
#
_symmetry.space_group_name_H-M   'P 1'
#
loop_
_entity.id
_entity.type
_entity.pdbx_description
1 polymer ?
#
loop_
_entity_poly.entity_id
_entity_poly.type
_entity_poly.pdbx_seq_one_letter_code
_entity_poly.pdbx_strand_id
1 'polypeptide(L)'
;MSNIIPFNFNSNSVRVIQKDGEPWFVAKDVAETLGYSRARDAIKQHCKGAVKHRLPSASGYQETMLIPERDVYRLIMRSKLPEAEAFEEWVVGEVLPSIRKTGHYKIPETMSEALRFAADQFDEAQRAKEKLEVADQEIQRLQGVCETIAAQFTPGMTIPSFCRQLNGVNIQKVQSYLAGRGMLLKYKGNRFKSASYYRDHYFTEKPYEYERSDGSKGIKFDVVLTMKGAVAIYKLYLKGDLPMKAKWDGSHTHCLFDDKPQ
;
A
#
# COMPACT_ATOMS: atom_id res chain seq x y z
N MET A 1 -17.46 -22.91 -49.81
CA MET A 1 -18.45 -22.25 -48.93
C MET A 1 -17.69 -21.72 -47.72
N SER A 2 -17.71 -20.42 -47.46
CA SER A 2 -16.97 -19.82 -46.34
C SER A 2 -17.74 -20.04 -45.04
N ASN A 3 -17.15 -20.78 -44.09
CA ASN A 3 -17.76 -21.03 -42.79
C ASN A 3 -17.58 -19.79 -41.91
N ILE A 4 -18.67 -19.19 -41.42
CA ILE A 4 -18.65 -18.00 -40.57
C ILE A 4 -18.81 -18.47 -39.12
N ILE A 5 -17.82 -18.19 -38.28
CA ILE A 5 -17.83 -18.55 -36.85
C ILE A 5 -18.08 -17.26 -36.05
N PRO A 6 -19.13 -17.17 -35.23
CA PRO A 6 -19.34 -16.04 -34.35
C PRO A 6 -18.39 -16.10 -33.15
N PHE A 7 -17.58 -15.05 -32.95
CA PHE A 7 -16.78 -14.85 -31.75
C PHE A 7 -17.52 -13.89 -30.81
N ASN A 8 -17.79 -14.31 -29.58
CA ASN A 8 -18.52 -13.48 -28.62
C ASN A 8 -17.54 -12.72 -27.73
N PHE A 9 -17.59 -11.38 -27.79
CA PHE A 9 -16.86 -10.51 -26.89
C PHE A 9 -17.86 -9.57 -26.21
N ASN A 10 -17.97 -9.67 -24.87
CA ASN A 10 -18.77 -8.76 -24.04
C ASN A 10 -20.24 -8.57 -24.52
N SER A 11 -20.90 -9.67 -24.93
CA SER A 11 -22.26 -9.72 -25.49
C SER A 11 -22.43 -9.29 -26.95
N ASN A 12 -21.34 -8.90 -27.62
CA ASN A 12 -21.34 -8.58 -29.05
C ASN A 12 -20.73 -9.73 -29.86
N SER A 13 -21.43 -10.17 -30.90
CA SER A 13 -20.97 -11.21 -31.82
C SER A 13 -20.19 -10.63 -32.98
N VAL A 14 -18.89 -10.92 -33.05
CA VAL A 14 -18.02 -10.59 -34.18
C VAL A 14 -18.02 -11.75 -35.17
N ARG A 15 -18.35 -11.50 -36.43
CA ARG A 15 -18.27 -12.53 -37.49
C ARG A 15 -16.83 -12.75 -37.93
N VAL A 16 -16.39 -14.01 -37.91
CA VAL A 16 -15.05 -14.44 -38.34
C VAL A 16 -15.16 -15.45 -39.48
N ILE A 17 -14.28 -15.34 -40.46
CA ILE A 17 -14.16 -16.27 -41.58
C ILE A 17 -12.76 -16.88 -41.54
N GLN A 18 -12.67 -18.21 -41.59
CA GLN A 18 -11.39 -18.86 -41.83
C GLN A 18 -11.04 -18.78 -43.31
N LYS A 19 -9.89 -18.20 -43.63
CA LYS A 19 -9.32 -18.18 -44.97
C LYS A 19 -7.84 -18.53 -44.88
N ASP A 20 -7.44 -19.58 -45.61
CA ASP A 20 -6.04 -20.05 -45.68
C ASP A 20 -5.44 -20.41 -44.30
N GLY A 21 -6.26 -20.92 -43.37
CA GLY A 21 -5.84 -21.26 -42.00
C GLY A 21 -5.80 -20.07 -41.04
N GLU A 22 -5.99 -18.84 -41.54
CA GLU A 22 -5.94 -17.60 -40.76
C GLU A 22 -7.35 -17.04 -40.51
N PRO A 23 -7.62 -16.46 -39.33
CA PRO A 23 -8.90 -15.81 -39.05
C PRO A 23 -8.99 -14.41 -39.68
N TRP A 24 -10.08 -14.16 -40.40
CA TRP A 24 -10.44 -12.86 -40.96
C TRP A 24 -11.72 -12.35 -40.33
N PHE A 25 -11.67 -11.13 -39.81
CA PHE A 25 -12.74 -10.53 -39.03
C PHE A 25 -13.54 -9.54 -39.85
N VAL A 26 -14.86 -9.51 -39.67
CA VAL A 26 -15.69 -8.45 -40.25
C VAL A 26 -15.39 -7.13 -39.56
N ALA A 27 -14.80 -6.20 -40.29
CA ALA A 27 -14.23 -4.98 -39.74
C ALA A 27 -15.28 -4.05 -39.11
N LYS A 28 -16.51 -4.06 -39.67
CA LYS A 28 -17.63 -3.30 -39.13
C LYS A 28 -17.99 -3.77 -37.72
N ASP A 29 -18.15 -5.08 -37.54
CA ASP A 29 -18.53 -5.68 -36.26
C ASP A 29 -17.46 -5.41 -35.18
N VAL A 30 -16.17 -5.51 -35.55
CA VAL A 30 -15.05 -5.19 -34.66
C VAL A 30 -15.09 -3.71 -34.23
N ALA A 31 -15.25 -2.79 -35.17
CA ALA A 31 -15.27 -1.37 -34.87
C ALA A 31 -16.49 -0.96 -34.02
N GLU A 32 -17.66 -1.55 -34.29
CA GLU A 32 -18.88 -1.33 -33.48
C GLU A 32 -18.72 -1.91 -32.07
N THR A 33 -18.13 -3.10 -31.94
CA THR A 33 -17.87 -3.74 -30.64
C THR A 33 -16.91 -2.93 -29.78
N LEU A 34 -15.91 -2.28 -30.41
CA LEU A 34 -14.97 -1.41 -29.70
C LEU A 34 -15.55 -0.01 -29.38
N GLY A 35 -16.75 0.32 -29.88
CA GLY A 35 -17.42 1.60 -29.61
C GLY A 35 -17.12 2.74 -30.60
N TYR A 36 -16.55 2.47 -31.77
CA TYR A 36 -16.24 3.52 -32.75
C TYR A 36 -17.52 4.10 -33.35
N SER A 37 -17.77 5.41 -33.16
CA SER A 37 -18.94 6.10 -33.73
C SER A 37 -18.96 6.09 -35.27
N ARG A 38 -17.78 6.03 -35.90
CA ARG A 38 -17.61 5.92 -37.37
C ARG A 38 -16.67 4.78 -37.73
N ALA A 39 -17.20 3.56 -37.75
CA ALA A 39 -16.46 2.36 -38.09
C ALA A 39 -15.62 2.47 -39.39
N ARG A 40 -16.20 3.07 -40.44
CA ARG A 40 -15.53 3.21 -41.75
C ARG A 40 -14.25 4.06 -41.67
N ASP A 41 -14.27 5.14 -40.88
CA ASP A 41 -13.13 6.04 -40.74
C ASP A 41 -12.00 5.36 -39.95
N ALA A 42 -12.36 4.67 -38.86
CA ALA A 42 -11.41 3.90 -38.06
C ALA A 42 -10.71 2.81 -38.90
N ILE A 43 -11.48 2.05 -39.70
CA ILE A 43 -10.92 1.02 -40.57
C ILE A 43 -9.96 1.64 -41.60
N LYS A 44 -10.34 2.77 -42.22
CA LYS A 44 -9.49 3.44 -43.22
C LYS A 44 -8.20 4.01 -42.63
N GLN A 45 -8.24 4.49 -41.39
CA GLN A 45 -7.10 5.11 -40.72
C GLN A 45 -6.14 4.08 -40.12
N HIS A 46 -6.66 2.98 -39.58
CA HIS A 46 -5.86 2.03 -38.80
C HIS A 46 -5.53 0.73 -39.55
N CYS A 47 -6.42 0.21 -40.40
CA CYS A 47 -6.21 -1.07 -41.08
C CYS A 47 -5.42 -0.90 -42.38
N LYS A 48 -4.48 -1.81 -42.65
CA LYS A 48 -3.65 -1.79 -43.88
C LYS A 48 -3.96 -2.95 -44.84
N GLY A 49 -4.46 -4.06 -44.33
CA GLY A 49 -4.78 -5.28 -45.07
C GLY A 49 -6.29 -5.50 -45.23
N ALA A 50 -7.10 -4.44 -45.20
CA ALA A 50 -8.54 -4.57 -45.31
C ALA A 50 -8.96 -4.95 -46.76
N VAL A 51 -9.77 -6.00 -46.92
CA VAL A 51 -10.19 -6.53 -48.23
C VAL A 51 -11.71 -6.54 -48.33
N LYS A 52 -12.25 -6.19 -49.49
CA LYS A 52 -13.69 -6.29 -49.76
C LYS A 52 -14.08 -7.75 -49.99
N HIS A 53 -15.16 -8.19 -49.36
CA HIS A 53 -15.70 -9.54 -49.52
C HIS A 53 -17.22 -9.52 -49.51
N ARG A 54 -17.84 -10.34 -50.37
CA ARG A 54 -19.30 -10.50 -50.40
C ARG A 54 -19.70 -11.63 -49.45
N LEU A 55 -20.49 -11.30 -48.44
CA LEU A 55 -21.04 -12.27 -47.52
C LEU A 55 -22.56 -12.44 -47.69
N PRO A 56 -23.09 -13.65 -47.49
CA PRO A 56 -24.53 -13.84 -47.35
C PRO A 56 -25.06 -13.04 -46.16
N SER A 57 -26.15 -12.33 -46.35
CA SER A 57 -26.90 -11.58 -45.34
C SER A 57 -28.40 -11.86 -45.50
N ALA A 58 -29.19 -11.51 -44.49
CA ALA A 58 -30.65 -11.75 -44.49
C ALA A 58 -31.37 -11.08 -45.67
N SER A 59 -30.79 -10.03 -46.25
CA SER A 59 -31.30 -9.31 -47.43
C SER A 59 -30.58 -9.65 -48.74
N GLY A 60 -29.82 -10.75 -48.80
CA GLY A 60 -28.98 -11.14 -49.95
C GLY A 60 -27.49 -10.93 -49.69
N TYR A 61 -26.67 -10.90 -50.75
CA TYR A 61 -25.22 -10.72 -50.60
C TYR A 61 -24.85 -9.26 -50.31
N GLN A 62 -24.24 -9.01 -49.15
CA GLN A 62 -23.70 -7.70 -48.78
C GLN A 62 -22.19 -7.66 -48.94
N GLU A 63 -21.68 -6.56 -49.51
CA GLU A 63 -20.26 -6.30 -49.59
C GLU A 63 -19.79 -5.71 -48.24
N THR A 64 -18.89 -6.42 -47.57
CA THR A 64 -18.30 -6.02 -46.30
C THR A 64 -16.78 -5.96 -46.40
N MET A 65 -16.16 -5.29 -45.44
CA MET A 65 -14.70 -5.26 -45.29
C MET A 65 -14.27 -6.34 -44.31
N LEU A 66 -13.35 -7.20 -44.74
CA LEU A 66 -12.65 -8.13 -43.87
C LEU A 66 -11.26 -7.58 -43.52
N ILE A 67 -10.86 -7.75 -42.27
CA ILE A 67 -9.54 -7.37 -41.77
C ILE A 67 -8.84 -8.60 -41.17
N PRO A 68 -7.53 -8.75 -41.39
CA PRO A 68 -6.76 -9.80 -40.72
C PRO A 68 -6.60 -9.48 -39.24
N GLU A 69 -6.29 -10.49 -38.42
CA GLU A 69 -6.09 -10.36 -36.96
C GLU A 69 -5.12 -9.23 -36.58
N ARG A 70 -4.00 -9.09 -37.33
CA ARG A 70 -3.03 -8.00 -37.13
C ARG A 70 -3.66 -6.61 -37.18
N ASP A 71 -4.69 -6.40 -37.98
CA ASP A 71 -5.37 -5.11 -38.10
C ASP A 71 -6.44 -4.93 -37.01
N VAL A 72 -6.97 -6.02 -36.45
CA VAL A 72 -7.78 -5.98 -35.22
C VAL A 72 -6.93 -5.46 -34.06
N TYR A 73 -5.74 -6.02 -33.86
CA TYR A 73 -4.83 -5.52 -32.82
C TYR A 73 -4.43 -4.06 -33.03
N ARG A 74 -4.23 -3.64 -34.28
CA ARG A 74 -3.92 -2.23 -34.60
C ARG A 74 -5.10 -1.28 -34.36
N LEU A 75 -6.34 -1.76 -34.47
CA LEU A 75 -7.53 -1.00 -34.09
C LEU A 75 -7.63 -0.83 -32.58
N ILE A 76 -7.29 -1.87 -31.82
CA ILE A 76 -7.34 -1.85 -30.35
C ILE A 76 -6.23 -0.94 -29.81
N MET A 77 -4.98 -1.21 -30.15
CA MET A 77 -3.76 -0.51 -29.68
C MET A 77 -3.64 0.96 -30.14
N ARG A 78 -4.56 1.44 -30.97
CA ARG A 78 -4.61 2.85 -31.43
C ARG A 78 -5.91 3.54 -31.07
N SER A 79 -6.83 2.82 -30.44
CA SER A 79 -8.07 3.37 -29.95
C SER A 79 -7.83 4.15 -28.65
N LYS A 80 -8.75 5.06 -28.33
CA LYS A 80 -8.85 5.71 -27.02
C LYS A 80 -10.19 5.39 -26.35
N LEU A 81 -10.82 4.30 -26.80
CA LEU A 81 -12.11 3.85 -26.30
C LEU A 81 -11.88 2.96 -25.08
N PRO A 82 -12.71 3.06 -24.03
CA PRO A 82 -12.45 2.39 -22.76
C PRO A 82 -12.38 0.87 -22.89
N GLU A 83 -13.18 0.25 -23.77
CA GLU A 83 -13.13 -1.19 -24.03
C GLU A 83 -11.80 -1.62 -24.70
N ALA A 84 -11.26 -0.75 -25.56
CA ALA A 84 -10.00 -1.00 -26.25
C ALA A 84 -8.80 -0.79 -25.32
N GLU A 85 -8.84 0.26 -24.48
CA GLU A 85 -7.82 0.51 -23.45
C GLU A 85 -7.79 -0.62 -22.42
N ALA A 86 -8.94 -1.13 -21.99
CA ALA A 86 -9.00 -2.27 -21.06
C ALA A 86 -8.36 -3.54 -21.66
N PHE A 87 -8.59 -3.81 -22.94
CA PHE A 87 -7.96 -4.94 -23.63
C PHE A 87 -6.45 -4.71 -23.83
N GLU A 88 -6.05 -3.50 -24.21
CA GLU A 88 -4.64 -3.13 -24.36
C GLU A 88 -3.88 -3.30 -23.04
N GLU A 89 -4.41 -2.77 -21.94
CA GLU A 89 -3.81 -2.87 -20.61
C GLU A 89 -3.68 -4.32 -20.15
N TRP A 90 -4.70 -5.15 -20.36
CA TRP A 90 -4.63 -6.57 -20.05
C TRP A 90 -3.56 -7.30 -20.87
N VAL A 91 -3.50 -7.05 -22.18
CA VAL A 91 -2.49 -7.68 -23.05
C VAL A 91 -1.08 -7.24 -22.67
N VAL A 92 -0.86 -5.95 -22.43
CA VAL A 92 0.48 -5.37 -22.16
C VAL A 92 0.92 -5.60 -20.71
N GLY A 93 0.01 -5.56 -19.75
CA GLY A 93 0.28 -5.72 -18.32
C GLY A 93 0.38 -7.17 -17.86
N GLU A 94 -0.41 -8.07 -18.47
CA GLU A 94 -0.53 -9.46 -18.01
C GLU A 94 -0.04 -10.46 -19.06
N VAL A 95 -0.63 -10.44 -20.26
CA VAL A 95 -0.42 -11.49 -21.27
C VAL A 95 1.02 -11.49 -21.80
N LEU A 96 1.48 -10.37 -22.35
CA LEU A 96 2.83 -10.25 -22.93
C LEU A 96 3.93 -10.43 -21.88
N PRO A 97 3.84 -9.85 -20.66
CA PRO A 97 4.82 -10.11 -19.61
C PRO A 97 4.86 -11.57 -19.18
N SER A 98 3.70 -12.24 -19.13
CA SER A 98 3.61 -13.67 -18.83
C SER A 98 4.33 -14.48 -19.90
N ILE A 99 3.98 -14.30 -21.18
CA ILE A 99 4.65 -14.98 -22.30
C ILE A 99 6.15 -14.71 -22.29
N ARG A 100 6.60 -13.46 -22.07
CA ARG A 100 8.03 -13.12 -22.01
C ARG A 100 8.75 -13.83 -20.85
N LYS A 101 8.10 -14.01 -19.70
CA LYS A 101 8.70 -14.63 -18.51
C LYS A 101 8.70 -16.16 -18.56
N THR A 102 7.62 -16.77 -19.03
CA THR A 102 7.38 -18.23 -18.95
C THR A 102 7.47 -18.93 -20.30
N GLY A 103 7.47 -18.18 -21.41
CA GLY A 103 7.41 -18.71 -22.78
C GLY A 103 5.99 -19.05 -23.26
N HIS A 104 4.97 -18.98 -22.42
CA HIS A 104 3.59 -19.32 -22.77
C HIS A 104 2.56 -18.52 -21.95
N TYR A 105 1.36 -18.30 -22.48
CA TYR A 105 0.23 -17.81 -21.70
C TYR A 105 -0.68 -18.99 -21.35
N LYS A 106 -0.83 -19.30 -20.04
CA LYS A 106 -1.65 -20.42 -19.60
C LYS A 106 -3.10 -19.99 -19.56
N ILE A 107 -3.88 -20.45 -20.53
CA ILE A 107 -5.34 -20.45 -20.45
C ILE A 107 -5.69 -21.88 -20.02
N PRO A 108 -6.35 -22.10 -18.88
CA PRO A 108 -6.72 -23.45 -18.46
C PRO A 108 -7.66 -24.07 -19.49
N GLU A 109 -7.18 -25.06 -20.24
CA GLU A 109 -7.98 -25.70 -21.29
C GLU A 109 -8.91 -26.79 -20.73
N THR A 110 -8.67 -27.21 -19.48
CA THR A 110 -9.44 -28.24 -18.80
C THR A 110 -10.00 -27.74 -17.48
N MET A 111 -11.19 -28.24 -17.11
CA MET A 111 -11.83 -27.94 -15.83
C MET A 111 -10.92 -28.25 -14.62
N SER A 112 -10.13 -29.31 -14.71
CA SER A 112 -9.21 -29.72 -13.65
C SER A 112 -8.05 -28.74 -13.46
N GLU A 113 -7.55 -28.14 -14.54
CA GLU A 113 -6.49 -27.14 -14.47
C GLU A 113 -7.02 -25.79 -13.99
N ALA A 114 -8.23 -25.41 -14.43
CA ALA A 114 -8.91 -24.21 -13.95
C ALA A 114 -9.15 -24.26 -12.43
N LEU A 115 -9.55 -25.43 -11.92
CA LEU A 115 -9.80 -25.63 -10.49
C LEU A 115 -8.52 -25.55 -9.65
N ARG A 116 -7.40 -26.09 -10.16
CA ARG A 116 -6.09 -25.97 -9.48
C ARG A 116 -5.60 -24.53 -9.44
N PHE A 117 -5.70 -23.82 -10.56
CA PHE A 117 -5.34 -22.40 -10.62
C PHE A 117 -6.17 -21.55 -9.65
N ALA A 118 -7.48 -21.81 -9.57
CA ALA A 118 -8.35 -21.13 -8.62
C ALA A 118 -8.00 -21.45 -7.15
N ALA A 119 -7.59 -22.69 -6.85
CA ALA A 119 -7.16 -23.08 -5.51
C ALA A 119 -5.85 -22.36 -5.11
N ASP A 120 -4.85 -22.30 -6.00
CA ASP A 120 -3.60 -21.59 -5.75
C ASP A 120 -3.84 -20.10 -5.48
N GLN A 121 -4.71 -19.47 -6.28
CA GLN A 121 -5.11 -18.06 -6.10
C GLN A 121 -5.82 -17.84 -4.75
N PHE A 122 -6.68 -18.77 -4.35
CA PHE A 122 -7.36 -18.69 -3.05
C PHE A 122 -6.37 -18.79 -1.89
N ASP A 123 -5.43 -19.72 -1.94
CA ASP A 123 -4.39 -19.88 -0.93
C ASP A 123 -3.50 -18.63 -0.82
N GLU A 124 -3.12 -18.03 -1.96
CA GLU A 124 -2.39 -16.76 -1.99
C GLU A 124 -3.20 -15.62 -1.36
N ALA A 125 -4.49 -15.53 -1.69
CA ALA A 125 -5.39 -14.53 -1.12
C ALA A 125 -5.55 -14.69 0.40
N GLN A 126 -5.67 -15.92 0.90
CA GLN A 126 -5.73 -16.19 2.35
C GLN A 126 -4.44 -15.77 3.06
N ARG A 127 -3.27 -16.10 2.51
CA ARG A 127 -1.99 -15.68 3.08
C ARG A 127 -1.82 -14.17 3.07
N ALA A 128 -2.30 -13.49 2.03
CA ALA A 128 -2.29 -12.03 1.97
C ALA A 128 -3.20 -11.43 3.04
N LYS A 129 -4.39 -12.01 3.25
CA LYS A 129 -5.33 -11.58 4.29
C LYS A 129 -4.78 -11.76 5.69
N GLU A 130 -4.17 -12.90 5.99
CA GLU A 130 -3.56 -13.17 7.30
C GLU A 130 -2.44 -12.15 7.63
N LYS A 131 -1.60 -11.81 6.65
CA LYS A 131 -0.58 -10.76 6.82
C LYS A 131 -1.20 -9.38 7.10
N LEU A 132 -2.34 -9.08 6.47
CA LEU A 132 -3.06 -7.83 6.70
C LEU A 132 -3.65 -7.78 8.11
N GLU A 133 -4.27 -8.86 8.57
CA GLU A 133 -4.82 -8.96 9.93
C GLU A 133 -3.74 -8.79 11.00
N VAL A 134 -2.56 -9.38 10.81
CA VAL A 134 -1.41 -9.17 11.72
C VAL A 134 -0.95 -7.71 11.72
N ALA A 135 -0.90 -7.05 10.57
CA ALA A 135 -0.53 -5.64 10.48
C ALA A 135 -1.58 -4.73 11.16
N ASP A 136 -2.87 -5.01 10.98
CA ASP A 136 -3.97 -4.27 11.61
C ASP A 136 -3.93 -4.40 13.14
N GLN A 137 -3.65 -5.59 13.66
CA GLN A 137 -3.45 -5.79 15.11
C GLN A 137 -2.31 -4.94 15.65
N GLU A 138 -1.18 -4.84 14.94
CA GLU A 138 -0.06 -3.99 15.36
C GLU A 138 -0.41 -2.50 15.27
N ILE A 139 -1.17 -2.07 14.26
CA ILE A 139 -1.65 -0.68 14.15
C ILE A 139 -2.55 -0.34 15.33
N GLN A 140 -3.52 -1.20 15.67
CA GLN A 140 -4.41 -1.01 16.83
C GLN A 140 -3.61 -0.92 18.13
N ARG A 141 -2.62 -1.81 18.32
CA ARG A 141 -1.73 -1.77 19.49
C ARG A 141 -0.95 -0.45 19.58
N LEU A 142 -0.39 0.02 18.46
CA LEU A 142 0.33 1.29 18.40
C LEU A 142 -0.58 2.50 18.64
N GLN A 143 -1.82 2.46 18.17
CA GLN A 143 -2.83 3.48 18.44
C GLN A 143 -3.20 3.54 19.92
N GLY A 144 -3.49 2.41 20.56
CA GLY A 144 -3.78 2.37 22.00
C GLY A 144 -2.61 2.87 22.87
N VAL A 145 -1.38 2.60 22.46
CA VAL A 145 -0.17 3.18 23.07
C VAL A 145 -0.13 4.71 22.90
N CYS A 146 -0.40 5.21 21.70
CA CYS A 146 -0.42 6.66 21.44
C CYS A 146 -1.50 7.37 22.26
N GLU A 147 -2.69 6.78 22.40
CA GLU A 147 -3.78 7.31 23.21
C GLU A 147 -3.43 7.34 24.70
N THR A 148 -2.80 6.29 25.21
CA THR A 148 -2.31 6.23 26.59
C THR A 148 -1.30 7.35 26.86
N ILE A 149 -0.37 7.57 25.92
CA ILE A 149 0.61 8.66 26.02
C ILE A 149 -0.10 10.03 25.95
N ALA A 150 -1.04 10.21 25.03
CA ALA A 150 -1.77 11.47 24.87
C ALA A 150 -2.58 11.83 26.12
N ALA A 151 -3.20 10.85 26.78
CA ALA A 151 -3.94 11.06 28.03
C ALA A 151 -3.03 11.43 29.21
N GLN A 152 -1.80 10.92 29.26
CA GLN A 152 -0.89 11.10 30.39
C GLN A 152 0.11 12.25 30.21
N PHE A 153 0.34 12.69 28.97
CA PHE A 153 1.36 13.67 28.65
C PHE A 153 0.82 15.11 28.61
N THR A 154 1.35 15.96 29.47
CA THR A 154 1.18 17.41 29.35
C THR A 154 2.41 18.03 28.66
N PRO A 155 2.24 18.83 27.58
CA PRO A 155 3.36 19.46 26.88
C PRO A 155 4.30 20.25 27.79
N GLY A 156 5.57 19.85 27.81
CA GLY A 156 6.60 20.46 28.65
C GLY A 156 6.79 19.79 30.02
N MET A 157 6.33 18.57 30.22
CA MET A 157 6.77 17.71 31.33
C MET A 157 8.28 17.40 31.23
N THR A 158 8.96 17.37 32.37
CA THR A 158 10.34 16.90 32.46
C THR A 158 10.42 15.39 32.28
N ILE A 159 11.58 14.88 31.84
CA ILE A 159 11.81 13.44 31.67
C ILE A 159 11.49 12.64 32.95
N PRO A 160 11.96 13.05 34.15
CA PRO A 160 11.64 12.35 35.39
C PRO A 160 10.14 12.38 35.74
N SER A 161 9.44 13.48 35.41
CA SER A 161 8.00 13.61 35.65
C SER A 161 7.19 12.65 34.78
N PHE A 162 7.54 12.55 33.50
CA PHE A 162 6.93 11.58 32.59
C PHE A 162 7.23 10.14 33.02
N CYS A 163 8.49 9.83 33.33
CA CYS A 163 8.88 8.48 33.76
C CYS A 163 8.30 8.08 35.13
N ARG A 164 7.79 9.03 35.93
CA ARG A 164 7.07 8.73 37.18
C ARG A 164 5.71 8.06 36.91
N GLN A 165 5.12 8.34 35.75
CA GLN A 165 3.88 7.69 35.32
C GLN A 165 4.13 6.25 34.86
N LEU A 166 5.40 5.87 34.66
CA LEU A 166 5.80 4.54 34.18
C LEU A 166 6.14 3.61 35.35
N ASN A 167 5.48 2.44 35.39
CA ASN A 167 5.66 1.47 36.45
C ASN A 167 7.07 0.87 36.44
N GLY A 168 7.64 0.62 37.62
CA GLY A 168 8.96 -0.02 37.73
C GLY A 168 10.18 0.82 37.32
N VAL A 169 10.02 1.95 36.62
CA VAL A 169 11.15 2.76 36.16
C VAL A 169 11.89 3.41 37.34
N ASN A 170 13.21 3.35 37.29
CA ASN A 170 14.11 4.02 38.22
C ASN A 170 14.34 5.48 37.78
N ILE A 171 13.50 6.36 38.31
CA ILE A 171 13.48 7.80 38.01
C ILE A 171 14.85 8.47 38.29
N GLN A 172 15.60 8.01 39.29
CA GLN A 172 16.90 8.60 39.63
C GLN A 172 17.97 8.33 38.57
N LYS A 173 17.86 7.22 37.84
CA LYS A 173 18.84 6.79 36.84
C LYS A 173 18.48 7.18 35.41
N VAL A 174 17.22 7.51 35.14
CA VAL A 174 16.72 7.68 33.76
C VAL A 174 17.46 8.76 32.96
N GLN A 175 17.77 9.91 33.57
CA GLN A 175 18.50 10.97 32.86
C GLN A 175 19.97 10.60 32.63
N SER A 176 20.61 9.93 33.61
CA SER A 176 21.98 9.42 33.43
C SER A 176 22.07 8.34 32.36
N TYR A 177 21.03 7.51 32.24
CA TYR A 177 20.92 6.48 31.21
C TYR A 177 20.78 7.10 29.81
N LEU A 178 19.90 8.08 29.64
CA LEU A 178 19.75 8.80 28.38
C LEU A 178 21.01 9.60 28.02
N ALA A 179 21.74 10.10 29.01
CA ALA A 179 23.05 10.71 28.79
C ALA A 179 24.09 9.69 28.31
N GLY A 180 24.10 8.48 28.86
CA GLY A 180 24.94 7.37 28.37
C GLY A 180 24.65 6.96 26.92
N ARG A 181 23.41 7.15 26.47
CA ARG A 181 22.99 6.97 25.06
C ARG A 181 23.27 8.18 24.15
N GLY A 182 23.88 9.25 24.67
CA GLY A 182 24.16 10.47 23.92
C GLY A 182 22.94 11.35 23.63
N MET A 183 21.76 11.02 24.19
CA MET A 183 20.53 11.79 24.02
C MET A 183 20.52 13.06 24.88
N LEU A 184 21.14 12.98 26.05
CA LEU A 184 21.35 14.10 26.98
C LEU A 184 22.85 14.33 27.19
N LEU A 185 23.21 15.54 27.61
CA LEU A 185 24.56 15.91 28.01
C LEU A 185 24.57 16.22 29.49
N LYS A 186 25.51 15.64 30.25
CA LYS A 186 25.71 15.99 31.66
C LYS A 186 26.30 17.40 31.75
N TYR A 187 25.68 18.27 32.55
CA TYR A 187 26.08 19.66 32.72
C TYR A 187 26.14 20.01 34.21
N LYS A 188 27.23 20.64 34.66
CA LYS A 188 27.44 21.20 36.01
C LYS A 188 26.67 20.47 37.14
N GLY A 189 27.32 19.48 37.76
CA GLY A 189 26.72 18.69 38.84
C GLY A 189 25.76 17.62 38.29
N ASN A 190 24.55 17.55 38.86
CA ASN A 190 23.50 16.59 38.49
C ASN A 190 22.48 17.16 37.47
N ARG A 191 22.86 18.17 36.68
CA ARG A 191 21.97 18.71 35.64
C ARG A 191 22.28 18.10 34.29
N PHE A 192 21.30 18.17 33.41
CA PHE A 192 21.37 17.64 32.06
C PHE A 192 20.92 18.70 31.06
N LYS A 193 21.46 18.65 29.85
CA LYS A 193 21.06 19.46 28.70
C LYS A 193 20.67 18.58 27.53
N SER A 194 19.88 19.11 26.61
CA SER A 194 19.57 18.37 25.38
C SER A 194 20.79 18.37 24.45
N ALA A 195 21.18 17.18 23.99
CA ALA A 195 22.20 17.04 22.97
C ALA A 195 21.72 17.65 21.65
N SER A 196 22.64 18.24 20.87
CA SER A 196 22.29 19.06 19.70
C SER A 196 21.38 18.35 18.70
N TYR A 197 21.62 17.06 18.44
CA TYR A 197 20.83 16.26 17.50
C TYR A 197 19.40 15.99 17.98
N TYR A 198 19.19 15.91 19.29
CA TYR A 198 17.89 15.56 19.89
C TYR A 198 17.09 16.78 20.35
N ARG A 199 17.72 17.95 20.38
CA ARG A 199 17.10 19.25 20.66
C ARG A 199 16.05 19.57 19.58
N ASP A 200 14.93 20.12 20.03
CA ASP A 200 13.75 20.53 19.25
C ASP A 200 13.00 19.38 18.54
N HIS A 201 13.55 18.17 18.55
CA HIS A 201 12.91 16.95 18.04
C HIS A 201 12.28 16.14 19.16
N TYR A 202 13.09 15.75 20.15
CA TYR A 202 12.68 14.90 21.27
C TYR A 202 12.64 15.68 22.59
N PHE A 203 13.49 16.69 22.73
CA PHE A 203 13.57 17.50 23.95
C PHE A 203 13.68 18.99 23.65
N THR A 204 13.12 19.81 24.52
CA THR A 204 13.28 21.27 24.53
C THR A 204 13.76 21.74 25.90
N GLU A 205 14.29 22.95 26.00
CA GLU A 205 14.77 23.53 27.26
C GLU A 205 13.84 24.65 27.70
N LYS A 206 13.14 24.47 28.83
CA LYS A 206 12.26 25.51 29.39
C LYS A 206 13.00 26.30 30.47
N PRO A 207 13.02 27.65 30.39
CA PRO A 207 13.58 28.47 31.43
C PRO A 207 12.69 28.45 32.68
N TYR A 208 13.30 28.45 33.85
CA TYR A 208 12.63 28.73 35.12
C TYR A 208 13.47 29.68 35.97
N GLU A 209 12.79 30.62 36.61
CA GLU A 209 13.42 31.55 37.53
C GLU A 209 13.56 30.91 38.91
N TYR A 210 14.68 31.18 39.57
CA TYR A 210 14.87 30.83 40.96
C TYR A 210 15.45 32.01 41.71
N GLU A 211 15.05 32.14 42.97
CA GLU A 211 15.58 33.12 43.88
C GLU A 211 16.61 32.47 44.79
N ARG A 212 17.72 33.16 45.03
CA ARG A 212 18.72 32.74 46.01
C ARG A 212 18.34 33.31 47.38
N SER A 213 18.95 32.76 48.43
CA SER A 213 18.77 33.25 49.80
C SER A 213 19.17 34.72 50.00
N ASP A 214 19.95 35.30 49.09
CA ASP A 214 20.34 36.71 49.07
C ASP A 214 19.33 37.63 48.33
N GLY A 215 18.19 37.09 47.87
CA GLY A 215 17.17 37.79 47.08
C GLY A 215 17.54 37.99 45.60
N SER A 216 18.73 37.59 45.17
CA SER A 216 19.11 37.64 43.76
C SER A 216 18.39 36.59 42.94
N LYS A 217 17.84 37.00 41.80
CA LYS A 217 17.19 36.11 40.84
C LYS A 217 18.22 35.51 39.87
N GLY A 218 17.94 34.31 39.40
CA GLY A 218 18.68 33.67 38.33
C GLY A 218 17.75 32.85 37.46
N ILE A 219 18.19 32.58 36.22
CA ILE A 219 17.46 31.75 35.28
C ILE A 219 18.21 30.41 35.14
N LYS A 220 17.47 29.32 35.22
CA LYS A 220 17.93 27.97 34.89
C LYS A 220 17.08 27.41 33.76
N PHE A 221 17.57 26.35 33.13
CA PHE A 221 16.88 25.67 32.04
C PHE A 221 16.75 24.20 32.40
N ASP A 222 15.52 23.68 32.32
CA ASP A 222 15.24 22.26 32.49
C ASP A 222 14.90 21.63 31.14
N VAL A 223 15.37 20.40 30.94
CA VAL A 223 15.07 19.62 29.75
C VAL A 223 13.67 19.02 29.90
N VAL A 224 12.79 19.41 29.00
CA VAL A 224 11.41 18.93 28.91
C VAL A 224 11.18 18.14 27.63
N LEU A 225 10.19 17.27 27.64
CA LEU A 225 9.85 16.40 26.53
C LEU A 225 8.96 17.11 25.51
N THR A 226 9.14 16.77 24.24
CA THR A 226 8.12 16.94 23.20
C THR A 226 7.22 15.70 23.16
N MET A 227 6.08 15.75 22.45
CA MET A 227 5.25 14.55 22.19
C MET A 227 6.07 13.41 21.57
N LYS A 228 6.91 13.74 20.58
CA LYS A 228 7.80 12.79 19.91
C LYS A 228 8.85 12.23 20.88
N GLY A 229 9.34 13.05 21.81
CA GLY A 229 10.18 12.66 22.94
C GLY A 229 9.51 11.65 23.86
N ALA A 230 8.29 11.93 24.29
CA ALA A 230 7.51 11.05 25.16
C ALA A 230 7.28 9.68 24.50
N VAL A 231 6.89 9.66 23.23
CA VAL A 231 6.76 8.44 22.42
C VAL A 231 8.08 7.67 22.35
N ALA A 232 9.21 8.36 22.15
CA ALA A 232 10.51 7.70 22.11
C ALA A 232 10.90 7.06 23.45
N ILE A 233 10.69 7.76 24.57
CA ILE A 233 10.95 7.20 25.91
C ILE A 233 10.02 6.04 26.21
N TYR A 234 8.74 6.14 25.86
CA TYR A 234 7.78 5.05 26.06
C TYR A 234 8.13 3.82 25.20
N LYS A 235 8.63 4.00 23.98
CA LYS A 235 9.18 2.89 23.18
C LYS A 235 10.36 2.20 23.86
N LEU A 236 11.23 2.94 24.57
CA LEU A 236 12.29 2.34 25.38
C LEU A 236 11.73 1.57 26.58
N TYR A 237 10.67 2.09 27.18
CA TYR A 237 9.97 1.40 28.27
C TYR A 237 9.38 0.06 27.83
N LEU A 238 8.63 0.03 26.72
CA LEU A 238 8.05 -1.20 26.17
C LEU A 238 9.09 -2.25 25.79
N LYS A 239 10.29 -1.83 25.40
CA LYS A 239 11.41 -2.73 25.10
C LYS A 239 12.13 -3.25 26.35
N GLY A 240 11.82 -2.72 27.54
CA GLY A 240 12.55 -3.03 28.77
C GLY A 240 13.94 -2.38 28.85
N ASP A 241 14.24 -1.42 27.97
CA ASP A 241 15.55 -0.78 27.88
C ASP A 241 15.78 0.25 29.00
N LEU A 242 14.71 0.85 29.54
CA LEU A 242 14.84 1.87 30.58
C LEU A 242 15.39 1.27 31.89
N PRO A 243 16.11 2.06 32.70
CA PRO A 243 16.62 1.57 33.98
C PRO A 243 15.46 1.26 34.93
N MET A 244 15.29 -0.01 35.30
CA MET A 244 14.23 -0.47 36.21
C MET A 244 14.71 -0.51 37.67
N LYS A 245 13.77 -0.53 38.62
CA LYS A 245 14.05 -0.73 40.06
C LYS A 245 14.48 -2.19 40.30
N ALA A 246 15.44 -2.41 41.20
CA ALA A 246 15.99 -3.73 41.47
C ALA A 246 14.98 -4.74 42.05
N LYS A 247 13.91 -4.25 42.70
CA LYS A 247 12.82 -5.08 43.24
C LYS A 247 11.60 -5.16 42.32
N TRP A 248 11.71 -4.68 41.08
CA TRP A 248 10.62 -4.74 40.11
C TRP A 248 10.51 -6.15 39.54
N ASP A 249 9.35 -6.76 39.71
CA ASP A 249 9.06 -8.16 39.32
C ASP A 249 8.59 -8.29 37.87
N GLY A 250 8.40 -7.17 37.16
CA GLY A 250 7.94 -7.15 35.78
C GLY A 250 6.43 -7.35 35.62
N SER A 251 5.67 -7.51 36.72
CA SER A 251 4.21 -7.58 36.64
C SER A 251 3.65 -6.17 36.46
N HIS A 252 2.67 -5.99 35.57
CA HIS A 252 2.02 -4.74 35.15
C HIS A 252 2.60 -4.09 33.87
N THR A 253 2.15 -4.64 32.74
CA THR A 253 2.01 -3.93 31.46
C THR A 253 1.17 -2.66 31.65
N HIS A 254 1.50 -1.60 30.91
CA HIS A 254 0.81 -0.30 30.93
C HIS A 254 -0.62 -0.32 30.37
N CYS A 255 -1.18 -1.51 30.11
CA CYS A 255 -2.54 -1.65 29.65
C CYS A 255 -3.46 -1.55 30.87
N LEU A 256 -3.93 -0.34 31.18
CA LEU A 256 -5.06 -0.12 32.10
C LEU A 256 -6.39 -0.72 31.56
N PHE A 257 -6.35 -1.43 30.43
CA PHE A 257 -7.49 -2.05 29.75
C PHE A 257 -7.42 -3.58 29.66
N ASP A 258 -6.36 -4.22 30.19
CA ASP A 258 -6.43 -5.67 30.42
C ASP A 258 -7.22 -5.90 31.71
N ASP A 259 -8.54 -5.73 31.63
CA ASP A 259 -9.44 -6.50 32.49
C ASP A 259 -9.06 -7.96 32.24
N LYS A 260 -8.38 -8.57 33.21
CA LYS A 260 -8.21 -10.03 33.21
C LYS A 260 -9.61 -10.63 33.07
N PRO A 261 -9.87 -11.50 32.07
CA PRO A 261 -11.07 -12.32 32.15
C PRO A 261 -10.96 -13.15 33.44
N GLN A 262 -11.97 -13.03 34.29
CA GLN A 262 -12.19 -13.93 35.43
C GLN A 262 -12.43 -15.35 34.93
#